data_AF-A0ABD0PHT9-F1
#
_entry.id   AF-A0ABD0PHT9-F1
#
_cell.length_a   1.000
_cell.length_b   1.000
_cell.length_c   1.000
_cell.angle_alpha   90.00
_cell.angle_beta   90.00
_cell.angle_gamma   90.00
#
_symmetry.space_group_name_H-M   'P 1'
#
loop_
_entity.id
_entity.type
_entity.pdbx_description
1 polymer ?
#
loop_
_entity_poly.entity_id
_entity_poly.type
_entity_poly.pdbx_seq_one_letter_code
_entity_poly.pdbx_strand_id
1 'polypeptide(L)' 'VGFTVILISLYVGFYYNVIIAWALFYLFSSFSGELPWINCNNTWNSPNCSDLNATLLNDTYKTTPALEYF' A
#
# COMPACT_ATOMS: atom_id res chain seq x y z
N VAL A 1 -11.45 22.24 27.70
CA VAL A 1 -11.88 22.44 26.30
C VAL A 1 -10.71 22.80 25.38
N GLY A 2 -9.99 23.92 25.59
CA GLY A 2 -8.87 24.32 24.71
C GLY A 2 -7.72 23.30 24.57
N PHE A 3 -7.23 22.74 25.69
CA PHE A 3 -6.18 21.71 25.65
C PHE A 3 -6.60 20.45 24.88
N THR A 4 -7.86 20.04 25.03
CA THR A 4 -8.43 18.90 24.31
C THR A 4 -8.40 19.14 22.80
N VAL A 5 -8.75 20.35 22.36
CA VAL A 5 -8.72 20.72 20.93
C VAL A 5 -7.29 20.68 20.39
N ILE A 6 -6.30 21.21 21.11
CA ILE A 6 -4.88 21.19 20.70
C ILE A 6 -4.38 19.74 20.52
N LEU A 7 -4.68 18.86 21.48
CA LEU A 7 -4.28 17.45 21.41
C LEU A 7 -4.94 16.73 20.23
N ILE A 8 -6.23 16.96 19.99
CA ILE A 8 -6.95 16.37 18.85
C ILE A 8 -6.37 16.90 17.52
N SER A 9 -6.16 18.21 17.40
CA SER A 9 -5.58 18.81 16.19
C SER A 9 -4.18 18.28 15.89
N LEU A 10 -3.36 18.05 16.92
CA LEU A 10 -2.02 17.46 16.76
C LEU A 10 -2.11 16.00 16.29
N TYR A 11 -2.98 15.18 16.90
CA TYR A 11 -3.18 13.79 16.51
C TYR A 11 -3.68 13.66 15.07
N VAL A 12 -4.70 14.43 14.72
CA VAL A 12 -5.27 14.54 13.38
C VAL A 12 -4.19 14.99 12.39
N GLY A 13 -3.44 16.04 12.72
CA GLY A 13 -2.36 16.56 11.89
C GLY A 13 -1.33 15.48 11.53
N PHE A 14 -0.81 14.74 12.51
CA PHE A 14 0.15 13.68 12.24
C PHE A 14 -0.46 12.54 11.40
N TYR A 15 -1.65 12.07 11.76
CA TYR A 15 -2.33 10.99 11.06
C TYR A 15 -2.58 11.32 9.58
N TYR A 16 -3.11 12.50 9.28
CA TYR A 16 -3.39 12.92 7.90
C TYR A 16 -2.12 13.16 7.09
N ASN A 17 -1.06 13.73 7.68
CA ASN A 17 0.21 13.91 6.98
C ASN A 17 0.87 12.58 6.59
N VAL A 18 0.75 11.54 7.42
CA VAL A 18 1.24 10.19 7.08
C VAL A 18 0.49 9.62 5.88
N ILE A 19 -0.84 9.75 5.84
CA ILE A 19 -1.65 9.30 4.70
C ILE A 19 -1.26 10.03 3.41
N ILE A 20 -1.07 11.35 3.48
CA ILE A 20 -0.64 12.15 2.33
C ILE A 20 0.76 11.72 1.85
N ALA A 21 1.68 11.46 2.78
CA ALA A 21 3.02 10.98 2.44
C ALA A 21 2.98 9.64 1.69
N TRP A 22 2.17 8.68 2.16
CA TRP A 22 1.92 7.43 1.44
C TRP A 22 1.33 7.69 0.05
N ALA A 23 0.28 8.51 -0.05
CA ALA A 23 -0.34 8.84 -1.34
C ALA A 23 0.65 9.45 -2.35
N LEU A 24 1.52 10.37 -1.89
CA LEU A 24 2.58 10.95 -2.72
C LEU A 24 3.61 9.89 -3.15
N PHE A 25 4.00 8.98 -2.26
CA PHE A 25 4.89 7.88 -2.59
C PHE A 25 4.33 6.99 -3.71
N TYR A 26 3.05 6.59 -3.64
CA TYR A 26 2.39 5.85 -4.72
C TYR A 26 2.24 6.67 -6.00
N LEU A 27 2.01 7.98 -5.89
CA LEU A 27 1.92 8.88 -7.05
C LEU A 27 3.24 8.94 -7.80
N PHE A 28 4.36 9.18 -7.10
CA PHE A 28 5.68 9.22 -7.75
C PHE A 28 6.07 7.83 -8.30
N SER A 29 5.71 6.77 -7.59
CA SER A 29 5.91 5.39 -8.06
C SER A 29 5.06 5.06 -9.29
N SER A 30 3.99 5.80 -9.57
CA SER A 30 3.17 5.61 -10.78
C SER A 30 3.80 6.22 -12.04
N PHE A 31 4.85 7.02 -11.90
CA PHE A 31 5.60 7.56 -13.04
C PHE A 31 6.68 6.60 -13.56
N SER A 32 6.86 5.42 -12.94
CA SER A 32 7.68 4.36 -13.51
C SER A 32 7.00 3.76 -14.76
N GLY A 33 7.80 3.30 -15.73
CA GLY A 33 7.28 2.75 -16.99
C GLY A 33 6.41 1.49 -16.82
N GLU A 34 6.64 0.76 -15.73
CA GLU A 34 5.81 -0.36 -15.26
C GLU A 34 5.51 -0.15 -13.78
N LEU A 35 4.26 -0.39 -13.37
CA LEU A 35 3.82 -0.14 -12.00
C LEU A 35 4.38 -1.24 -11.08
N PRO A 36 5.05 -0.91 -9.96
CA PRO A 36 5.74 -1.92 -9.15
C PRO A 36 4.80 -2.93 -8.49
N TRP A 37 3.53 -2.58 -8.29
CA TRP A 37 2.49 -3.45 -7.71
C TRP A 37 1.70 -4.27 -8.73
N ILE A 38 2.13 -4.31 -10.00
CA ILE A 38 1.42 -5.07 -11.04
C ILE A 38 1.82 -6.54 -11.11
N ASN A 39 3.06 -6.86 -10.72
CA ASN A 39 3.62 -8.21 -10.82
C ASN A 39 4.13 -8.73 -9.47
N CYS A 40 4.13 -10.05 -9.31
CA CYS A 40 4.71 -10.73 -8.17
C CYS A 40 6.26 -10.86 -8.21
N ASN A 41 6.91 -10.44 -9.29
CA ASN A 41 8.37 -10.56 -9.48
C ASN A 41 9.18 -9.40 -8.85
N ASN A 42 8.96 -9.12 -7.57
CA ASN A 42 9.69 -8.09 -6.83
C ASN A 42 10.32 -8.66 -5.56
N THR A 43 11.36 -8.00 -5.04
CA THR A 43 12.12 -8.47 -3.87
C THR A 43 11.34 -8.45 -2.56
N TRP A 44 10.23 -7.70 -2.49
CA TRP A 44 9.36 -7.61 -1.32
C TRP A 44 8.20 -8.61 -1.34
N ASN A 45 7.95 -9.29 -2.45
CA ASN A 45 6.80 -10.19 -2.56
C ASN A 45 7.05 -11.52 -1.85
N SER A 46 6.03 -11.97 -1.11
CA SER A 46 6.02 -13.30 -0.51
C SER A 46 5.83 -14.41 -1.55
N PRO A 47 6.19 -15.68 -1.24
CA PRO A 47 5.92 -16.82 -2.12
C PRO A 47 4.44 -17.06 -2.44
N ASN A 48 3.54 -16.48 -1.63
CA ASN A 48 2.09 -16.58 -1.78
C ASN A 48 1.52 -15.50 -2.73
N CYS A 49 2.34 -14.61 -3.27
CA CYS A 49 1.90 -13.61 -4.23
C CYS A 49 1.38 -14.30 -5.51
N SER A 50 0.23 -13.89 -6.00
CA SER A 50 -0.30 -14.35 -7.28
C SER A 50 -0.74 -13.21 -8.19
N ASP A 51 -0.22 -13.22 -9.41
CA ASP A 51 -0.72 -12.38 -10.49
C ASP A 51 -2.10 -12.88 -10.94
N LEU A 52 -2.96 -11.96 -11.40
CA LEU A 52 -4.36 -12.25 -11.77
C LEU A 52 -4.49 -13.33 -12.87
N ASN A 53 -3.40 -13.67 -13.56
CA ASN A 53 -3.33 -14.65 -14.64
C ASN A 53 -2.87 -16.05 -14.17
N ALA A 54 -2.59 -16.23 -12.88
CA ALA A 54 -2.31 -17.54 -12.30
C ALA A 54 -3.62 -18.34 -12.22
N THR A 55 -3.86 -19.14 -13.25
CA THR A 55 -4.96 -20.10 -13.39
C THR A 55 -5.36 -20.72 -12.06
N LEU A 56 -6.56 -20.35 -11.57
CA LEU A 56 -7.52 -21.10 -10.75
C LEU A 56 -7.01 -22.40 -10.08
N LEU A 57 -5.92 -22.34 -9.32
CA LEU A 57 -5.58 -23.34 -8.35
C LEU A 57 -6.13 -22.83 -7.02
N ASN A 58 -6.93 -23.70 -6.42
CA ASN A 58 -7.78 -23.47 -5.25
C ASN A 58 -6.94 -23.16 -4.00
N ASP A 59 -6.33 -21.98 -3.97
CA ASP A 59 -5.44 -21.52 -2.90
C ASP A 59 -6.12 -20.36 -2.17
N THR A 60 -6.74 -20.69 -1.04
CA THR A 60 -7.35 -19.75 -0.10
C THR A 60 -6.35 -18.81 0.58
N TYR A 61 -5.05 -18.93 0.28
CA TYR A 61 -3.95 -18.23 0.96
C TYR A 61 -3.12 -17.31 0.04
N LYS A 62 -3.55 -17.07 -1.20
CA LYS A 62 -2.84 -16.20 -2.14
C LYS A 62 -3.16 -14.72 -1.92
N THR A 63 -2.14 -13.88 -2.00
CA THR A 63 -2.21 -12.42 -1.87
C THR A 63 -1.91 -11.74 -3.21
N THR A 64 -2.51 -10.57 -3.45
CA THR A 64 -2.26 -9.81 -4.68
C THR A 64 -0.98 -8.99 -4.57
N PRO A 65 -0.26 -8.73 -5.68
CA PRO A 65 0.96 -7.91 -5.66
C PRO A 65 0.69 -6.47 -5.15
N ALA A 66 -0.54 -5.96 -5.32
CA ALA A 66 -0.95 -4.68 -4.76
C ALA A 66 -1.17 -4.68 -3.25
N LEU A 67 -1.56 -5.82 -2.67
CA LEU A 67 -1.68 -5.96 -1.22
C LEU A 67 -0.30 -6.10 -0.56
N GLU A 68 0.63 -6.83 -1.19
CA GLU A 68 2.00 -7.00 -0.68
C GLU A 68 2.84 -5.71 -0.79
N TYR A 69 2.47 -4.80 -1.69
CA TYR A 69 3.12 -3.50 -1.86
C TYR A 69 2.53 -2.40 -0.95
N PHE A 70 1.45 -2.71 -0.20
CA PHE A 70 0.88 -1.82 0.81
C PHE A 70 1.49 -2.07 2.19
#